data_AF-A0A1B3Z8K9-F1
#
_entry.id   AF-A0A1B3Z8K9-F1
#
_cell.length_a   1.000
_cell.length_b   1.000
_cell.length_c   1.000
_cell.angle_alpha   90.00
_cell.angle_beta   90.00
_cell.angle_gamma   90.00
#
_symmetry.space_group_name_H-M   'P 1'
#
loop_
_entity.id
_entity.type
_entity.pdbx_description
1 polymer ?
#
loop_
_entity_poly.entity_id
_entity_poly.type
_entity_poly.pdbx_seq_one_letter_code
_entity_poly.pdbx_strand_id
1 'polypeptide(L)'
;MRVHVWRTNSDITESGHFRLDRHALVTFTIQGTKNVKLNGWNHQNVLSELFVDREGGDYILRLPGIYGVDGEIAGTHVSVTIDPCIPE
;
A
#
# COMPACT_ATOMS: atom_id res chain seq x y z
N MET A 1 6.16 5.72 -4.25
CA MET A 1 5.09 4.71 -4.46
C MET A 1 3.77 5.31 -4.04
N ARG A 2 2.69 5.10 -4.81
CA ARG A 2 1.34 5.56 -4.48
C ARG A 2 0.43 4.36 -4.31
N VAL A 3 -0.32 4.31 -3.22
CA VAL A 3 -1.25 3.22 -2.91
C VAL A 3 -2.62 3.82 -2.61
N HIS A 4 -3.65 3.33 -3.30
CA HIS A 4 -5.03 3.66 -2.97
C HIS A 4 -5.50 2.76 -1.84
N VAL A 5 -5.98 3.35 -0.76
CA VAL A 5 -6.47 2.64 0.42
C VAL A 5 -7.88 3.11 0.76
N TRP A 6 -8.61 2.27 1.49
CA TRP A 6 -9.95 2.54 1.96
C TRP A 6 -10.21 1.80 3.27
N ARG A 7 -11.27 2.19 3.96
CA ARG A 7 -11.84 1.43 5.07
C ARG A 7 -12.96 0.54 4.56
N THR A 8 -12.88 -0.75 4.87
CA THR A 8 -13.98 -1.71 4.68
C THR A 8 -14.89 -1.69 5.91
N ASN A 9 -16.17 -1.42 5.73
CA ASN A 9 -17.17 -1.43 6.80
C ASN A 9 -17.93 -2.77 6.83
N SER A 10 -18.60 -3.06 7.94
CA SER A 10 -19.43 -4.27 8.10
C SER A 10 -20.76 -4.21 7.34
N ASP A 11 -21.19 -3.02 6.91
CA ASP A 11 -22.44 -2.83 6.17
C ASP A 11 -22.29 -3.35 4.73
N ILE A 12 -23.36 -3.94 4.21
CA ILE A 12 -23.43 -4.47 2.85
C ILE A 12 -24.22 -3.50 1.96
N THR A 13 -23.71 -3.22 0.76
CA THR A 13 -24.39 -2.42 -0.27
C THR A 13 -25.58 -3.19 -0.85
N GLU A 14 -26.48 -2.49 -1.54
CA GLU A 14 -27.59 -3.14 -2.26
C GLU A 14 -27.12 -4.18 -3.28
N SER A 15 -25.89 -4.04 -3.79
CA SER A 15 -25.24 -4.98 -4.70
C SER A 15 -24.54 -6.16 -4.04
N GLY A 16 -24.62 -6.29 -2.70
CA GLY A 16 -24.04 -7.42 -1.96
C GLY A 16 -22.55 -7.31 -1.62
N HIS A 17 -21.94 -6.12 -1.72
CA HIS A 17 -20.53 -5.89 -1.41
C HIS A 17 -20.36 -5.16 -0.07
N PHE A 18 -19.21 -5.29 0.59
CA PHE A 18 -18.90 -4.44 1.75
C PHE A 18 -18.84 -2.97 1.35
N ARG A 19 -19.43 -2.09 2.16
CA ARG A 19 -19.32 -0.64 1.96
C ARG A 19 -17.89 -0.18 2.22
N LEU A 20 -17.29 0.44 1.22
CA LEU A 20 -15.97 1.07 1.32
C LEU A 20 -16.15 2.58 1.55
N ASP A 21 -15.38 3.15 2.47
CA ASP A 21 -15.35 4.60 2.68
C ASP A 21 -13.95 5.09 3.11
N ARG A 22 -13.83 6.40 3.37
CA ARG A 22 -12.54 7.04 3.74
C ARG A 22 -11.40 6.70 2.78
N HIS A 23 -11.69 6.80 1.49
CA HIS A 23 -10.67 6.58 0.47
C HIS A 23 -9.56 7.62 0.61
N ALA A 24 -8.33 7.16 0.50
CA ALA A 24 -7.15 8.01 0.50
C ALA A 24 -6.11 7.46 -0.46
N LEU A 25 -5.31 8.37 -1.01
CA LEU A 25 -4.11 8.03 -1.73
C LEU A 25 -2.91 8.28 -0.82
N VAL A 26 -2.20 7.22 -0.50
CA VAL A 26 -1.01 7.28 0.36
C VAL A 26 0.23 7.25 -0.52
N THR A 27 1.05 8.29 -0.41
CA THR A 27 2.31 8.41 -1.13
C THR A 27 3.46 8.16 -0.19
N PHE A 28 4.23 7.10 -0.45
CA PHE A 28 5.50 6.81 0.19
C PHE A 28 6.64 7.31 -0.70
N THR A 29 7.42 8.26 -0.18
CA THR A 29 8.66 8.70 -0.80
C THR A 29 9.82 8.06 -0.05
N ILE A 30 10.59 7.24 -0.75
CA ILE A 30 11.77 6.56 -0.20
C ILE A 30 13.02 7.23 -0.76
N GLN A 31 13.93 7.67 0.11
CA GLN A 31 15.21 8.27 -0.27
C GLN A 31 16.38 7.34 0.09
N GLY A 32 17.45 7.42 -0.71
CA GLY A 32 18.60 6.53 -0.57
C GLY A 32 18.19 5.07 -0.76
N THR A 33 17.39 4.79 -1.78
CA THR A 33 16.92 3.44 -2.11
C THR A 33 18.11 2.51 -2.32
N LYS A 34 18.16 1.42 -1.55
CA LYS A 34 19.22 0.41 -1.61
C LYS A 34 18.78 -0.84 -2.36
N ASN A 35 17.51 -1.21 -2.21
CA ASN A 35 16.97 -2.40 -2.81
C ASN A 35 15.49 -2.18 -3.19
N VAL A 36 15.09 -2.74 -4.33
CA VAL A 36 13.70 -2.79 -4.79
C VAL A 36 13.48 -4.20 -5.31
N LYS A 37 12.60 -4.95 -4.66
CA LYS A 37 12.14 -6.26 -5.13
C LYS A 37 10.64 -6.19 -5.24
N LEU A 38 10.13 -6.24 -6.46
CA LEU A 38 8.69 -6.25 -6.74
C LEU A 38 8.42 -7.38 -7.72
N ASN A 39 7.49 -8.26 -7.37
CA ASN A 39 7.18 -9.45 -8.14
C ASN A 39 5.65 -9.68 -8.15
N GLY A 40 5.18 -10.66 -8.94
CA GLY A 40 3.78 -11.07 -8.90
C GLY A 40 2.77 -10.11 -9.54
N TRP A 41 3.20 -9.06 -10.23
CA TRP A 41 2.31 -8.09 -10.87
C TRP A 41 1.24 -8.75 -11.74
N ASN A 42 -0.01 -8.31 -11.55
CA ASN A 42 -1.14 -8.73 -12.37
C ASN A 42 -2.10 -7.54 -12.60
N HIS A 43 -3.33 -7.82 -13.04
CA HIS A 43 -4.33 -6.78 -13.32
C HIS A 43 -5.03 -6.26 -12.04
N GLN A 44 -4.83 -6.88 -10.89
CA GLN A 44 -5.47 -6.52 -9.61
C GLN A 44 -4.51 -5.73 -8.70
N ASN A 45 -3.29 -6.22 -8.48
CA ASN A 45 -2.27 -5.62 -7.61
C ASN A 45 -2.79 -5.13 -6.25
N VAL A 46 -3.51 -6.01 -5.54
CA VAL A 46 -4.10 -5.72 -4.24
C VAL A 46 -3.20 -6.21 -3.11
N LEU A 47 -2.93 -5.31 -2.18
CA LEU A 47 -2.26 -5.57 -0.91
C LEU A 47 -3.32 -5.68 0.19
N SER A 48 -3.20 -6.66 1.09
CA SER A 48 -4.01 -6.63 2.32
C SER A 48 -3.50 -5.55 3.26
N GLU A 49 -2.19 -5.42 3.33
CA GLU A 49 -1.48 -4.63 4.32
C GLU A 49 -0.18 -4.11 3.71
N LEU A 50 0.39 -3.10 4.37
CA LEU A 50 1.69 -2.54 4.05
C LEU A 50 2.34 -2.10 5.35
N PHE A 51 3.61 -2.44 5.53
CA PHE A 51 4.34 -2.16 6.75
C PHE A 51 5.64 -1.41 6.46
N VAL A 52 6.06 -0.58 7.41
CA VAL A 52 7.38 0.06 7.41
C VAL A 52 8.17 -0.49 8.59
N ASP A 53 9.15 -1.33 8.30
CA ASP A 53 10.08 -1.88 9.28
C ASP A 53 11.39 -1.10 9.30
N ARG A 54 12.24 -1.39 10.29
CA ARG A 54 13.59 -0.87 10.39
C ARG A 54 14.61 -1.98 10.62
N GLU A 55 15.58 -2.10 9.74
CA GLU A 55 16.62 -3.13 9.80
C GLU A 55 17.99 -2.53 9.43
N GLY A 56 19.02 -2.80 10.23
CA GLY A 56 20.39 -2.32 9.94
C GLY A 56 20.53 -0.80 9.81
N GLY A 57 19.58 -0.03 10.37
CA GLY A 57 19.54 1.43 10.26
C GLY A 57 18.69 1.96 9.10
N ASP A 58 18.32 1.11 8.15
CA ASP A 58 17.46 1.44 7.00
C ASP A 58 15.98 1.17 7.30
N TYR A 59 15.11 1.81 6.54
CA TYR A 59 13.68 1.53 6.49
C TYR A 59 13.37 0.52 5.40
N ILE A 60 12.51 -0.45 5.71
CA ILE A 60 12.03 -1.46 4.75
C ILE A 60 10.52 -1.34 4.63
N LEU A 61 10.06 -0.93 3.46
CA LEU A 61 8.67 -0.94 3.07
C LEU A 61 8.30 -2.35 2.58
N ARG A 62 7.48 -3.07 3.33
CA ARG A 62 7.02 -4.43 3.00
C ARG A 62 5.63 -4.38 2.37
N LEU A 63 5.47 -5.11 1.27
CA LEU A 63 4.24 -5.18 0.49
C LEU A 63 3.79 -6.64 0.38
N PRO A 64 3.20 -7.23 1.44
CA PRO A 64 2.66 -8.59 1.37
C PRO A 64 1.46 -8.62 0.40
N GLY A 65 1.68 -9.23 -0.77
CA GLY A 65 0.64 -9.37 -1.78
C GLY A 65 -0.42 -10.38 -1.38
N ILE A 66 -1.71 -10.05 -1.59
CA ILE A 66 -2.80 -11.04 -1.53
C ILE A 66 -3.35 -11.39 -2.90
N TYR A 67 -3.33 -10.44 -3.83
CA TYR A 67 -3.69 -10.64 -5.23
C TYR A 67 -2.79 -9.81 -6.13
N GLY A 68 -1.66 -10.38 -6.55
CA GLY A 68 -0.72 -9.73 -7.46
C GLY A 68 0.56 -9.28 -6.76
N VAL A 69 0.89 -7.99 -6.88
CA VAL A 69 2.14 -7.39 -6.41
C VAL A 69 2.54 -7.83 -4.99
N ASP A 70 3.75 -8.36 -4.87
CA ASP A 70 4.43 -8.67 -3.62
C ASP A 70 5.85 -8.06 -3.64
N GLY A 71 6.36 -7.63 -2.48
CA GLY A 71 7.75 -7.22 -2.43
C GLY A 71 8.22 -6.43 -1.23
N GLU A 72 9.41 -5.84 -1.41
CA GLU A 72 10.06 -4.97 -0.44
C GLU A 72 10.82 -3.82 -1.13
N ILE A 73 10.80 -2.64 -0.51
CA ILE A 73 11.60 -1.49 -0.91
C ILE A 73 12.41 -1.02 0.30
N ALA A 74 13.73 -1.08 0.23
CA ALA A 74 14.63 -0.63 1.30
C ALA A 74 15.25 0.72 0.97
N GLY A 75 15.33 1.61 1.95
CA GLY A 75 16.00 2.90 1.81
C GLY A 75 16.32 3.57 3.14
N THR A 76 17.09 4.64 3.08
CA THR A 76 17.60 5.33 4.27
C THR A 76 16.57 6.20 4.97
N HIS A 77 15.59 6.73 4.23
CA HIS A 77 14.52 7.58 4.76
C HIS A 77 13.21 7.27 4.04
N VAL A 78 12.10 7.36 4.79
CA VAL A 78 10.75 7.23 4.28
C VAL A 78 9.93 8.42 4.77
N SER A 79 9.25 9.11 3.86
CA SER A 79 8.22 10.09 4.19
C SER A 79 6.87 9.63 3.63
N VAL A 80 5.80 9.91 4.36
CA VAL A 80 4.43 9.53 4.00
C VAL A 80 3.59 10.78 3.84
N THR A 81 2.82 10.84 2.76
CA THR A 81 1.77 11.85 2.54
C THR A 81 0.45 11.13 2.31
N ILE A 82 -0.64 11.67 2.87
CA ILE A 82 -1.97 11.07 2.81
C ILE A 82 -2.92 12.13 2.25
N ASP A 83 -3.51 11.84 1.10
CA ASP A 83 -4.45 12.71 0.42
C ASP A 83 -5.82 12.02 0.37
N PRO A 84 -6.85 12.53 1.08
CA PRO A 84 -8.22 12.02 0.92
C PRO A 84 -8.67 12.12 -0.54
N CYS A 85 -9.34 11.09 -1.04
CA CYS A 85 -9.81 11.07 -2.42
C CYS A 85 -11.24 10.53 -2.53
N ILE A 86 -11.85 10.79 -3.67
CA ILE A 86 -13.08 10.11 -4.11
C ILE A 86 -12.62 9.00 -5.07
N PRO A 87 -13.03 7.74 -4.87
CA PRO A 87 -12.70 6.66 -5.79
C PRO A 87 -13.28 6.96 -7.19
N GLU A 88 -12.56 6.59 -8.24
CA GLU A 88 -13.02 6.68 -9.64
C GLU A 88 -14.15 5.70 -9.94
#